data_AF-A0A4Y2ITZ9-F1
#
_entry.id   AF-A0A4Y2ITZ9-F1
#
_cell.length_a   1.000
_cell.length_b   1.000
_cell.length_c   1.000
_cell.angle_alpha   90.00
_cell.angle_beta   90.00
_cell.angle_gamma   90.00
#
_symmetry.space_group_name_H-M   'P 1'
#
loop_
_entity.id
_entity.type
_entity.pdbx_description
1 polymer ?
#
loop_
_entity_poly.entity_id
_entity_poly.type
_entity_poly.pdbx_seq_one_letter_code
_entity_poly.pdbx_strand_id
1 'polypeptide(L)'
;MFDAPRSLRLGDGRCMYAKGIGDIQVEILVKGKWNPVPLTNVWYVPGSRQNLFSSGAALKQNGVIERENRIIMEAAGTVLHAKDLPEKLWAEAVNTAAYVLNRTRPTPEAGKSPYEIWFKRKSSSVDHLKIFGSECFFHIPKQK
;
A
#
# COMPACT_ATOMS: atom_id res chain seq x y z
N MET A 1 -15.72 -25.60 4.91
CA MET A 1 -16.29 -25.74 6.27
C MET A 1 -15.18 -26.23 7.19
N PHE A 2 -15.17 -25.91 8.48
CA PHE A 2 -14.15 -26.47 9.40
C PHE A 2 -14.58 -27.86 9.87
N ASP A 3 -13.61 -28.74 10.17
CA ASP A 3 -13.87 -30.07 10.75
C ASP A 3 -14.50 -29.99 12.15
N ALA A 4 -14.19 -28.92 12.89
CA ALA A 4 -14.82 -28.57 14.16
C ALA A 4 -15.03 -27.05 14.27
N PRO A 5 -16.14 -26.58 14.90
CA PRO A 5 -16.37 -25.16 15.12
C PRO A 5 -15.25 -24.51 15.93
N ARG A 6 -14.79 -23.34 15.50
CA ARG A 6 -13.72 -22.59 16.18
C ARG A 6 -14.31 -21.48 17.05
N SER A 7 -13.90 -21.39 18.31
CA SER A 7 -14.32 -20.33 19.22
C SER A 7 -13.63 -18.99 18.91
N LEU A 8 -14.42 -17.93 18.87
CA LEU A 8 -14.01 -16.54 18.68
C LEU A 8 -14.42 -15.74 19.91
N ARG A 9 -13.51 -14.92 20.43
CA ARG A 9 -13.84 -13.94 21.46
C ARG A 9 -13.94 -12.56 20.82
N LEU A 10 -15.09 -11.91 21.00
CA LEU A 10 -15.35 -10.55 20.53
C LEU A 10 -14.77 -9.53 21.52
N GLY A 11 -14.60 -8.28 21.05
CA GLY A 11 -14.10 -7.18 21.87
C GLY A 11 -15.01 -6.80 23.05
N ASP A 12 -16.29 -7.17 23.01
CA ASP A 12 -17.25 -7.00 24.10
C ASP A 12 -17.23 -8.17 25.11
N GLY A 13 -16.28 -9.10 24.96
CA GLY A 13 -16.11 -10.27 25.83
C GLY A 13 -16.99 -11.47 25.49
N ARG A 14 -17.90 -11.36 24.52
CA ARG A 14 -18.77 -12.48 24.11
C ARG A 14 -17.97 -13.53 23.31
N CYS A 15 -18.37 -14.78 23.45
CA CYS A 15 -17.84 -15.88 22.63
C CYS A 15 -18.83 -16.26 21.54
N MET A 16 -18.34 -16.41 20.30
CA MET A 16 -19.08 -16.96 19.17
C MET A 16 -18.33 -18.13 18.54
N TYR A 17 -19.02 -18.92 17.70
CA TYR A 17 -18.42 -20.06 17.01
C TYR A 17 -18.47 -19.87 15.50
N ALA A 18 -17.31 -19.99 14.86
CA ALA A 18 -17.24 -20.05 13.41
C ALA A 18 -17.36 -21.49 12.91
N LYS A 19 -18.23 -21.69 11.92
CA LYS A 19 -18.49 -23.00 11.29
C LYS A 19 -17.62 -23.26 10.06
N GLY A 20 -17.02 -22.22 9.48
CA GLY A 20 -16.18 -22.37 8.30
C GLY A 20 -15.37 -21.12 7.99
N ILE A 21 -14.50 -21.26 7.00
CA ILE A 21 -13.74 -20.19 6.37
C ILE A 21 -13.92 -20.31 4.85
N GLY A 22 -13.94 -19.18 4.17
CA GLY A 22 -14.01 -19.15 2.71
C GLY A 22 -13.81 -17.75 2.16
N ASP A 23 -13.92 -17.64 0.84
CA ASP A 23 -13.78 -16.38 0.13
C ASP A 23 -15.18 -15.86 -0.22
N ILE A 24 -15.42 -14.57 -0.02
CA ILE A 24 -16.68 -13.90 -0.35
C ILE A 24 -16.43 -12.77 -1.33
N GLN A 25 -17.38 -12.56 -2.25
CA GLN A 25 -17.37 -11.39 -3.13
C GLN A 25 -18.10 -10.25 -2.42
N VAL A 26 -17.43 -9.10 -2.28
CA VAL A 26 -18.04 -7.89 -1.72
C VAL A 26 -17.97 -6.79 -2.76
N GLU A 27 -19.09 -6.12 -2.99
CA GLU A 27 -19.10 -4.93 -3.84
C GLU A 27 -18.62 -3.73 -3.03
N ILE A 28 -17.62 -3.03 -3.56
CA ILE A 28 -17.12 -1.78 -2.98
C ILE A 28 -17.29 -0.63 -3.96
N LEU A 29 -17.69 0.53 -3.44
CA LEU A 29 -17.86 1.73 -4.23
C LEU A 29 -16.52 2.46 -4.38
N VAL A 30 -15.97 2.51 -5.60
CA VAL A 30 -14.74 3.26 -5.91
C VAL A 30 -15.06 4.28 -6.99
N LYS A 31 -14.89 5.57 -6.68
CA LYS A 31 -15.18 6.70 -7.59
C LYS A 31 -16.59 6.63 -8.22
N GLY A 32 -17.59 6.27 -7.41
CA GLY A 32 -18.99 6.18 -7.86
C GLY A 32 -19.35 4.92 -8.66
N LYS A 33 -18.44 3.95 -8.80
CA LYS A 33 -18.71 2.65 -9.45
C LYS A 33 -18.57 1.51 -8.44
N TRP A 34 -19.54 0.59 -8.44
CA TRP A 34 -19.46 -0.65 -7.68
C TRP A 34 -18.49 -1.60 -8.36
N ASN A 35 -17.48 -2.06 -7.62
CA ASN A 35 -16.50 -3.01 -8.08
C ASN A 35 -16.53 -4.23 -7.16
N PRO A 36 -16.67 -5.46 -7.69
CA PRO A 36 -16.57 -6.67 -6.89
C PRO A 36 -15.11 -6.87 -6.46
N VAL A 37 -14.90 -7.03 -5.16
CA VAL A 37 -13.59 -7.34 -4.58
C VAL A 37 -13.73 -8.61 -3.74
N PRO A 38 -12.90 -9.64 -4.01
CA PRO A 38 -12.88 -10.84 -3.20
C PRO A 38 -12.24 -10.52 -1.85
N LEU A 39 -12.97 -10.79 -0.77
CA LEU A 39 -12.40 -10.92 0.56
C LEU A 39 -12.11 -12.39 0.81
N THR A 40 -10.83 -12.72 0.98
CA THR A 40 -10.41 -14.08 1.26
C THR A 40 -10.35 -14.37 2.74
N ASN A 41 -10.39 -15.64 3.12
CA ASN A 41 -10.24 -16.09 4.51
C ASN A 41 -11.28 -15.51 5.49
N VAL A 42 -12.52 -15.31 5.04
CA VAL A 42 -13.62 -14.81 5.86
C VAL A 42 -14.25 -15.94 6.66
N TRP A 43 -14.42 -15.72 7.97
CA TRP A 43 -14.99 -16.71 8.88
C TRP A 43 -16.52 -16.64 8.85
N TYR A 44 -17.16 -17.78 8.57
CA TYR A 44 -18.61 -17.90 8.63
C TYR A 44 -19.08 -18.13 10.07
N VAL A 45 -19.69 -17.10 10.64
CA VAL A 45 -20.22 -17.08 12.02
C VAL A 45 -21.74 -16.85 11.95
N PRO A 46 -22.58 -17.90 12.06
CA PRO A 46 -24.03 -17.77 11.89
C PRO A 46 -24.70 -16.86 12.92
N GLY A 47 -24.10 -16.72 14.11
CA GLY A 47 -24.59 -15.85 15.17
C GLY A 47 -24.28 -14.36 14.95
N SER A 48 -23.45 -14.03 13.95
CA SER A 48 -23.12 -12.65 13.59
C SER A 48 -24.02 -12.18 12.46
N ARG A 49 -24.65 -11.01 12.64
CA ARG A 49 -25.35 -10.32 11.55
C ARG A 49 -24.41 -9.55 10.62
N GLN A 50 -23.12 -9.53 10.91
CA GLN A 50 -22.10 -8.76 10.19
C GLN A 50 -20.89 -9.63 9.88
N ASN A 51 -20.27 -9.41 8.73
CA ASN A 51 -19.03 -10.09 8.35
C ASN A 51 -17.89 -9.62 9.28
N LEU A 52 -17.23 -10.57 9.95
CA LEU A 52 -16.05 -10.28 10.77
C LEU A 52 -14.82 -10.42 9.88
N PHE A 53 -14.10 -9.33 9.63
CA PHE A 53 -12.79 -9.40 9.00
C PHE A 53 -11.77 -9.85 10.03
N SER A 54 -10.89 -10.79 9.67
CA SER A 54 -9.85 -11.27 10.57
C SER A 54 -8.82 -10.17 10.78
N SER A 55 -8.79 -9.60 12.00
CA SER A 55 -7.68 -8.73 12.42
C SER A 55 -6.35 -9.44 12.22
N GLY A 56 -6.26 -10.76 12.43
CA GLY A 56 -5.05 -11.55 12.19
C GLY A 56 -4.60 -11.58 10.72
N ALA A 57 -5.54 -11.59 9.76
CA ALA A 57 -5.21 -11.50 8.34
C ALA A 57 -4.75 -10.09 7.95
N ALA A 58 -5.42 -9.06 8.49
CA ALA A 58 -5.00 -7.67 8.34
C ALA A 58 -3.62 -7.42 8.97
N LEU A 59 -3.36 -7.96 10.18
CA LEU A 59 -2.10 -7.81 10.91
C LEU A 59 -0.90 -8.40 10.14
N LYS A 60 -1.07 -9.57 9.51
CA LYS A 60 0.01 -10.18 8.71
C LYS A 60 0.42 -9.32 7.51
N GLN A 61 -0.53 -8.67 6.85
CA GLN A 61 -0.24 -7.77 5.73
C GLN A 61 0.19 -6.38 6.21
N ASN A 62 -0.30 -5.91 7.35
CA ASN A 62 0.09 -4.64 7.96
C ASN A 62 1.60 -4.57 8.21
N GLY A 63 2.23 -5.63 8.69
CA GLY A 63 3.67 -5.60 8.93
C GLY A 63 4.49 -5.29 7.66
N VAL A 64 4.04 -5.78 6.50
CA VAL A 64 4.67 -5.46 5.20
C VAL A 64 4.37 -4.02 4.81
N ILE A 65 3.12 -3.58 4.92
CA ILE A 65 2.70 -2.22 4.58
C ILE A 65 3.41 -1.18 5.46
N GLU A 66 3.50 -1.42 6.76
CA GLU A 66 4.17 -0.56 7.74
C GLU A 66 5.66 -0.42 7.42
N ARG A 67 6.33 -1.53 7.08
CA ARG A 67 7.73 -1.51 6.65
C ARG A 67 7.92 -0.68 5.38
N GLU A 68 7.05 -0.86 4.38
CA GLU A 68 7.14 -0.12 3.13
C GLU A 68 6.88 1.38 3.30
N ASN A 69 5.85 1.73 4.09
CA ASN A 69 5.55 3.13 4.41
C ASN A 69 6.70 3.79 5.17
N ARG A 70 7.32 3.08 6.12
CA ARG A 70 8.48 3.59 6.84
C ARG A 70 9.66 3.87 5.90
N ILE A 71 9.97 2.96 4.98
CA ILE A 71 11.07 3.17 4.01
C ILE A 71 10.83 4.41 3.14
N ILE A 72 9.58 4.63 2.69
CA ILE A 72 9.24 5.81 1.89
C ILE A 72 9.41 7.10 2.71
N MET A 73 8.93 7.12 3.96
CA MET A 73 9.04 8.29 4.83
C MET A 73 10.50 8.59 5.20
N GLU A 74 11.28 7.57 5.52
CA GLU A 74 12.72 7.71 5.79
C GLU A 74 13.44 8.28 4.56
N ALA A 75 13.21 7.72 3.37
CA ALA A 75 13.81 8.21 2.14
C ALA A 75 13.42 9.66 1.83
N ALA A 76 12.14 10.03 2.03
CA ALA A 76 11.67 11.41 1.85
C ALA A 76 12.38 12.39 2.81
N GLY A 77 12.47 12.03 4.09
CA GLY A 77 13.21 12.83 5.08
C GLY A 77 14.68 12.96 4.73
N THR A 78 15.33 11.87 4.29
CA THR A 78 16.74 11.89 3.91
C THR A 78 16.99 12.87 2.77
N VAL A 79 16.13 12.88 1.75
CA VAL A 79 16.27 13.73 0.57
C VAL A 79 16.03 15.22 0.90
N LEU A 80 15.12 15.53 1.82
CA LEU A 80 14.92 16.90 2.31
C LEU A 80 16.11 17.40 3.12
N HIS A 81 16.57 16.61 4.09
CA HIS A 81 17.67 17.00 4.97
C HIS A 81 19.00 17.10 4.21
N ALA A 82 19.22 16.26 3.19
CA ALA A 82 20.44 16.30 2.38
C ALA A 82 20.65 17.64 1.63
N LYS A 83 19.58 18.42 1.44
CA LYS A 83 19.61 19.70 0.71
C LYS A 83 19.10 20.87 1.54
N ASP A 84 18.92 20.67 2.84
CA ASP A 84 18.36 21.67 3.77
C ASP A 84 17.07 22.33 3.22
N LEU A 85 16.20 21.49 2.67
CA LEU A 85 14.98 21.96 2.01
C LEU A 85 13.85 22.18 3.03
N PRO A 86 12.98 23.18 2.79
CA PRO A 86 11.89 23.48 3.71
C PRO A 86 10.85 22.35 3.75
N GLU A 87 10.30 22.09 4.94
CA GLU A 87 9.33 21.02 5.22
C GLU A 87 8.07 21.10 4.35
N LYS A 88 7.73 22.29 3.84
CA LYS A 88 6.64 22.49 2.87
C LYS A 88 6.75 21.61 1.62
N LEU A 89 7.96 21.14 1.28
CA LEU A 89 8.23 20.25 0.14
C LEU A 89 8.10 18.76 0.49
N TRP A 90 7.55 18.43 1.66
CA TRP A 90 7.39 17.05 2.13
C TRP A 90 6.60 16.17 1.15
N ALA A 91 5.50 16.68 0.61
CA ALA A 91 4.68 15.92 -0.33
C ALA A 91 5.45 15.56 -1.61
N GLU A 92 6.23 16.50 -2.14
CA GLU A 92 7.09 16.33 -3.32
C GLU A 92 8.26 15.38 -3.03
N ALA A 93 8.82 15.45 -1.82
CA ALA A 93 9.89 14.55 -1.38
C ALA A 93 9.39 13.11 -1.26
N VAL A 94 8.21 12.89 -0.65
CA VAL A 94 7.55 11.58 -0.56
C VAL A 94 7.24 11.02 -1.95
N ASN A 95 6.70 11.86 -2.85
CA ASN A 95 6.44 11.44 -4.24
C ASN A 95 7.73 11.05 -4.97
N THR A 96 8.80 11.82 -4.79
CA THR A 96 10.11 11.52 -5.39
C THR A 96 10.69 10.24 -4.83
N ALA A 97 10.66 10.06 -3.51
CA ALA A 97 11.10 8.85 -2.84
C ALA A 97 10.34 7.63 -3.37
N ALA A 98 9.00 7.68 -3.37
CA ALA A 98 8.19 6.60 -3.92
C ALA A 98 8.52 6.32 -5.41
N TYR A 99 8.69 7.35 -6.23
CA TYR A 99 9.01 7.21 -7.65
C TYR A 99 10.34 6.48 -7.89
N VAL A 100 11.39 6.88 -7.16
CA VAL A 100 12.73 6.29 -7.24
C VAL A 100 12.70 4.85 -6.71
N LEU A 101 12.16 4.68 -5.51
CA LEU A 101 12.09 3.40 -4.82
C LEU A 101 11.34 2.33 -5.64
N ASN A 102 10.28 2.71 -6.35
CA ASN A 102 9.54 1.79 -7.22
C ASN A 102 10.32 1.34 -8.46
N ARG A 103 11.44 2.00 -8.80
CA ARG A 103 12.26 1.71 -9.99
C ARG A 103 13.65 1.17 -9.68
N THR A 104 14.17 1.41 -8.48
CA THR A 104 15.54 1.04 -8.13
C THR A 104 15.64 -0.01 -7.04
N ARG A 105 14.60 -0.20 -6.21
CA ARG A 105 14.70 -1.17 -5.12
C ARG A 105 14.79 -2.60 -5.66
N PRO A 106 15.60 -3.45 -5.01
CA PRO A 106 15.64 -4.87 -5.33
C PRO A 106 14.29 -5.51 -5.00
N THR A 107 13.94 -6.51 -5.78
CA THR A 107 12.75 -7.33 -5.57
C THR A 107 13.15 -8.81 -5.41
N PRO A 108 12.22 -9.69 -5.02
CA PRO A 108 12.48 -11.14 -5.02
C PRO A 108 12.86 -11.69 -6.40
N GLU A 109 12.46 -11.02 -7.49
CA GLU A 109 12.89 -11.38 -8.84
C GLU A 109 14.22 -10.69 -9.17
N ALA A 110 15.26 -11.50 -9.37
CA ALA A 110 16.60 -11.00 -9.65
C ALA A 110 16.61 -10.09 -10.88
N GLY A 111 17.17 -8.89 -10.70
CA GLY A 111 17.35 -7.90 -11.77
C GLY A 111 16.08 -7.18 -12.21
N LYS A 112 14.94 -7.33 -11.51
CA LYS A 112 13.71 -6.59 -11.79
C LYS A 112 13.35 -5.62 -10.67
N SER A 113 12.86 -4.45 -11.07
CA SER A 113 12.31 -3.43 -10.19
C SER A 113 10.81 -3.67 -9.89
N PRO A 114 10.25 -3.09 -8.80
CA PRO A 114 8.83 -3.19 -8.50
C PRO A 114 7.93 -2.73 -9.66
N TYR A 115 8.34 -1.68 -10.37
CA TYR A 115 7.66 -1.16 -11.55
C TYR A 115 7.58 -2.19 -12.68
N GLU A 116 8.66 -2.93 -12.92
CA GLU A 116 8.72 -3.96 -13.96
C GLU A 116 7.83 -5.15 -13.65
N ILE A 117 7.79 -5.57 -12.38
CA ILE A 117 6.91 -6.63 -11.93
C ILE A 117 5.44 -6.21 -12.08
N TRP A 118 5.10 -5.00 -11.61
CA TRP A 118 3.72 -4.53 -11.59
C TRP A 118 3.15 -4.29 -13.00
N PHE A 119 3.89 -3.59 -13.85
CA PHE A 119 3.43 -3.24 -15.19
C PHE A 119 3.82 -4.26 -16.26
N LYS A 120 4.57 -5.30 -15.90
CA LYS A 120 5.07 -6.35 -16.82
C LYS A 120 5.78 -5.79 -18.06
N ARG A 121 6.47 -4.66 -17.90
CA ARG A 121 7.24 -3.97 -18.95
C ARG A 121 8.58 -3.55 -18.38
N LYS A 122 9.62 -3.50 -19.21
CA LYS A 122 10.92 -2.94 -18.79
C LYS A 122 10.74 -1.52 -18.27
N SER A 123 11.42 -1.20 -17.17
CA SER A 123 11.47 0.17 -16.69
C SER A 123 12.25 0.98 -17.72
N SER A 124 11.76 2.17 -18.03
CA SER A 124 12.56 3.18 -18.72
C SER A 124 13.85 3.41 -17.92
N SER A 125 14.94 3.74 -18.62
CA SER A 125 16.22 4.08 -17.98
C SER A 125 16.00 5.10 -16.85
N VAL A 126 16.84 5.04 -15.81
CA VAL A 126 16.80 6.01 -14.70
C VAL A 126 17.52 7.32 -15.02
N ASP A 127 18.06 7.46 -16.24
CA ASP A 127 18.84 8.63 -16.68
C ASP A 127 18.07 9.96 -16.63
N HIS A 128 16.73 9.92 -16.66
CA HIS A 128 15.90 11.12 -16.54
C HIS A 128 15.80 11.62 -15.09
N LEU A 129 16.25 10.85 -14.09
CA LEU A 129 16.21 11.29 -12.70
C LEU A 129 17.16 12.47 -12.48
N LYS A 130 16.67 13.46 -11.74
CA LYS A 130 17.44 14.62 -11.28
C LYS A 130 17.53 14.59 -9.76
N ILE A 131 18.57 15.22 -9.23
CA ILE A 131 18.71 15.40 -7.78
C ILE A 131 17.54 16.26 -7.30
N PHE A 132 16.84 15.80 -6.27
CA PHE A 132 15.76 16.57 -5.68
C PHE A 132 16.30 17.90 -5.11
N GLY A 133 15.58 18.99 -5.33
CA GLY A 133 16.04 20.34 -4.96
C GLY A 133 17.12 20.94 -5.87
N SER A 134 17.32 20.38 -7.07
CA SER A 134 18.17 21.03 -8.09
C SER A 134 17.56 22.36 -8.54
N GLU A 135 18.40 23.33 -8.90
CA GLU A 135 17.94 24.57 -9.52
C GLU A 135 17.19 24.28 -10.83
N CYS A 136 16.06 24.96 -11.03
CA CYS A 136 15.27 24.86 -12.24
C CYS A 136 14.85 26.25 -12.72
N PHE A 137 14.80 26.44 -14.04
CA PHE A 137 14.36 27.68 -14.67
C PHE A 137 12.97 27.44 -15.27
N PHE A 138 12.02 28.33 -14.99
CA PHE A 138 10.70 28.31 -15.61
C PHE A 138 10.56 29.51 -16.54
N HIS A 139 9.97 29.28 -17.71
CA HIS A 139 9.72 30.35 -18.68
C HIS A 139 8.45 31.11 -18.27
N ILE A 140 8.58 32.41 -18.01
CA ILE A 140 7.45 33.32 -17.80
C ILE A 140 7.03 33.84 -19.19
N PRO A 141 5.83 33.47 -19.69
CA PRO A 141 5.37 33.96 -20.99
C PRO A 141 5.17 35.47 -20.94
N LYS A 142 5.57 36.18 -22.00
CA LYS A 142 5.37 37.63 -22.11
C LYS A 142 3.87 37.95 -22.05
N GLN A 143 3.47 38.85 -21.15
CA GLN A 143 2.13 39.44 -21.15
C GLN A 143 1.89 40.14 -22.49
N LYS A 144 0.73 39.87 -23.09
CA LYS A 144 0.22 40.60 -24.27
C LYS A 144 -0.30 41.96 -23.84
#